data_AF-A0A060YYR9-F1
#
_entry.id   AF-A0A060YYR9-F1
#
_cell.length_a   1.000
_cell.length_b   1.000
_cell.length_c   1.000
_cell.angle_alpha   90.00
_cell.angle_beta   90.00
_cell.angle_gamma   90.00
#
_symmetry.space_group_name_H-M   'P 1'
#
loop_
_entity.id
_entity.type
_entity.pdbx_description
1 polymer ?
#
loop_
_entity_poly.entity_id
_entity_poly.type
_entity_poly.pdbx_seq_one_letter_code
_entity_poly.pdbx_strand_id
1 'polypeptide(L)'
;MQVNGEETGETLAGYTSSPEAVFGAAYLSIVPSHRLLHGTSPVRSALERVLQTGRDCLTEVTAHNLFTGQELPLVISSKQEFEGHLDTVIGIPDSRVEDASVARALGLSWSPVLKSQEDGGHTLINSAEFTGLSREDAFDSITQKARERKVGGHLTSTKLRDWLISRQRYWGTPIPMVHCGFCGPVAVPEEQLPVTLPKLPSLTGKGASPLEHADDWISCTCPR
;
A
#
# COMPACT_ATOMS: atom_id res chain seq x y z
N MET A 1 6.50 -10.10 -8.05
CA MET A 1 7.46 -9.04 -8.43
C MET A 1 8.73 -9.72 -8.89
N GLN A 2 9.58 -9.02 -9.63
CA GLN A 2 10.86 -9.53 -10.09
C GLN A 2 11.97 -8.55 -9.74
N VAL A 3 13.17 -9.07 -9.47
CA VAL A 3 14.39 -8.28 -9.31
C VAL A 3 15.33 -8.71 -10.42
N ASN A 4 15.70 -7.81 -11.32
CA ASN A 4 16.56 -8.15 -12.47
C ASN A 4 16.05 -9.35 -13.31
N GLY A 5 14.72 -9.50 -13.41
CA GLY A 5 14.06 -10.59 -14.14
C GLY A 5 13.86 -11.89 -13.34
N GLU A 6 14.36 -12.00 -12.11
CA GLU A 6 14.13 -13.16 -11.26
C GLU A 6 12.89 -12.98 -10.39
N GLU A 7 11.97 -13.96 -10.40
CA GLU A 7 10.74 -13.91 -9.60
C GLU A 7 11.03 -14.03 -8.10
N THR A 8 10.42 -13.13 -7.32
CA THR A 8 10.59 -13.10 -5.86
C THR A 8 9.42 -13.71 -5.08
N GLY A 9 8.32 -14.06 -5.76
CA GLY A 9 7.06 -14.48 -5.12
C GLY A 9 6.32 -13.37 -4.37
N GLU A 10 6.89 -12.17 -4.24
CA GLU A 10 6.27 -11.03 -3.58
C GLU A 10 5.12 -10.47 -4.42
N THR A 11 3.96 -10.26 -3.80
CA THR A 11 2.77 -9.67 -4.42
C THR A 11 2.44 -8.33 -3.79
N LEU A 12 1.98 -7.38 -4.59
CA LEU A 12 1.61 -6.04 -4.14
C LEU A 12 0.30 -5.61 -4.79
N ALA A 13 -0.61 -5.02 -4.01
CA ALA A 13 -1.81 -4.38 -4.51
C ALA A 13 -1.50 -2.92 -4.87
N GLY A 14 -1.90 -2.49 -6.07
CA GLY A 14 -1.79 -1.10 -6.51
C GLY A 14 -3.14 -0.44 -6.67
N TYR A 15 -3.26 0.82 -6.26
CA TYR A 15 -4.47 1.62 -6.44
C TYR A 15 -4.40 2.50 -7.69
N THR A 16 -5.53 2.71 -8.35
CA THR A 16 -5.74 3.80 -9.31
C THR A 16 -7.17 4.31 -9.24
N SER A 17 -7.34 5.62 -9.44
CA SER A 17 -8.66 6.24 -9.60
C SER A 17 -9.21 6.14 -11.03
N SER A 18 -8.39 5.69 -11.98
CA SER A 18 -8.75 5.58 -13.39
C SER A 18 -8.45 4.15 -13.91
N PRO A 19 -9.13 3.13 -13.35
CA PRO A 19 -8.92 1.73 -13.74
C PRO A 19 -9.22 1.49 -15.23
N GLU A 20 -10.09 2.28 -15.84
CA GLU A 20 -10.38 2.21 -17.27
C GLU A 20 -9.14 2.43 -18.16
N ALA A 21 -8.15 3.18 -17.66
CA ALA A 21 -6.91 3.50 -18.36
C ALA A 21 -5.74 2.60 -17.95
N VAL A 22 -5.97 1.48 -17.25
CA VAL A 22 -4.91 0.63 -16.67
C VAL A 22 -3.93 0.06 -17.70
N PHE A 23 -4.33 -0.10 -18.96
CA PHE A 23 -3.44 -0.52 -20.06
C PHE A 23 -2.40 0.53 -20.43
N GLY A 24 -2.59 1.79 -20.01
CA GLY A 24 -1.63 2.88 -20.17
C GLY A 24 -0.72 3.06 -18.96
N ALA A 25 -0.70 2.10 -18.02
CA ALA A 25 0.18 2.16 -16.87
C ALA A 25 1.66 2.19 -17.30
N ALA A 26 2.41 3.12 -16.73
CA ALA A 26 3.82 3.34 -17.02
C ALA A 26 4.74 2.80 -15.92
N TYR A 27 4.26 2.80 -14.68
CA TYR A 27 5.01 2.36 -13.50
C TYR A 27 4.08 2.02 -12.35
N LEU A 28 4.62 1.31 -11.36
CA LEU A 28 4.04 1.16 -10.03
C LEU A 28 4.84 2.03 -9.05
N SER A 29 4.17 2.79 -8.19
CA SER A 29 4.85 3.71 -7.26
C SER A 29 4.52 3.39 -5.83
N ILE A 30 5.55 3.36 -4.98
CA ILE A 30 5.43 3.16 -3.54
C ILE A 30 6.02 4.34 -2.77
N VAL A 31 5.54 4.59 -1.56
CA VAL A 31 6.15 5.59 -0.65
C VAL A 31 7.41 5.07 0.03
N PRO A 32 8.31 5.93 0.53
CA PRO A 32 9.52 5.52 1.25
C PRO A 32 9.29 4.73 2.55
N SER A 33 8.10 4.84 3.16
CA SER A 33 7.71 4.11 4.37
C SER A 33 7.02 2.77 4.09
N HIS A 34 6.93 2.38 2.81
CA HIS A 34 6.18 1.20 2.39
C HIS A 34 6.78 -0.09 2.96
N ARG A 35 5.93 -1.10 3.25
CA ARG A 35 6.34 -2.37 3.89
C ARG A 35 7.48 -3.11 3.18
N LEU A 36 7.63 -2.93 1.86
CA LEU A 36 8.69 -3.59 1.08
C LEU A 36 10.10 -3.06 1.38
N LEU A 37 10.20 -1.85 1.93
CA LEU A 37 11.46 -1.26 2.41
C LEU A 37 11.78 -1.70 3.86
N HIS A 38 10.95 -2.55 4.45
CA HIS A 38 11.05 -2.98 5.84
C HIS A 38 10.89 -4.50 5.97
N GLY A 39 11.20 -5.03 7.16
CA GLY A 39 11.04 -6.45 7.45
C GLY A 39 11.91 -7.38 6.60
N THR A 40 11.35 -8.53 6.23
CA THR A 40 12.01 -9.64 5.53
C THR A 40 11.64 -9.74 4.04
N SER A 41 11.16 -8.66 3.43
CA SER A 41 10.78 -8.70 2.01
C SER A 41 12.00 -9.02 1.13
N PRO A 42 11.89 -9.96 0.16
CA PRO A 42 12.98 -10.36 -0.72
C PRO A 42 13.46 -9.23 -1.65
N VAL A 43 12.60 -8.22 -1.90
CA VAL A 43 12.97 -7.08 -2.76
C VAL A 43 13.66 -5.95 -2.00
N ARG A 44 13.65 -5.99 -0.65
CA ARG A 44 14.09 -4.89 0.22
C ARG A 44 15.48 -4.36 -0.13
N SER A 45 16.46 -5.25 -0.24
CA SER A 45 17.85 -4.85 -0.52
C SER A 45 18.01 -4.21 -1.90
N ALA A 46 17.14 -4.49 -2.87
CA ALA A 46 17.14 -3.79 -4.16
C ALA A 46 16.56 -2.38 -4.05
N LEU A 47 15.52 -2.20 -3.23
CA LEU A 47 14.87 -0.91 -3.01
C LEU A 47 15.76 0.04 -2.19
N GLU A 48 16.38 -0.45 -1.11
CA GLU A 48 17.23 0.37 -0.23
C GLU A 48 18.47 0.94 -0.95
N ARG A 49 18.99 0.23 -1.97
CA ARG A 49 20.17 0.67 -2.74
C ARG A 49 19.95 1.96 -3.52
N VAL A 50 18.71 2.26 -3.91
CA VAL A 50 18.37 3.40 -4.77
C VAL A 50 17.54 4.46 -4.06
N LEU A 51 17.05 4.18 -2.84
CA LEU A 51 16.23 5.09 -2.06
C LEU A 51 16.97 6.42 -1.80
N GLN A 52 16.40 7.52 -2.28
CA GLN A 52 16.86 8.88 -1.98
C GLN A 52 15.71 9.74 -1.44
N THR A 53 15.93 10.37 -0.30
CA THR A 53 14.91 11.22 0.32
C THR A 53 14.56 12.42 -0.57
N GLY A 54 13.27 12.60 -0.85
CA GLY A 54 12.76 13.75 -1.59
C GLY A 54 12.92 13.68 -3.11
N ARG A 55 13.27 12.51 -3.67
CA ARG A 55 13.35 12.30 -5.12
C ARG A 55 12.64 11.01 -5.53
N ASP A 56 11.99 11.03 -6.69
CA ASP A 56 11.45 9.81 -7.28
C ASP A 56 12.62 8.96 -7.79
N CYS A 57 12.66 7.70 -7.37
CA CYS A 57 13.76 6.78 -7.63
C CYS A 57 13.27 5.57 -8.41
N LEU A 58 13.73 5.41 -9.66
CA LEU A 58 13.50 4.20 -10.44
C LEU A 58 14.32 3.05 -9.84
N THR A 59 13.70 1.89 -9.66
CA THR A 59 14.33 0.72 -9.07
C THR A 59 14.60 -0.37 -10.10
N GLU A 60 15.45 -1.34 -9.75
CA GLU A 60 15.66 -2.58 -10.52
C GLU A 60 14.51 -3.59 -10.38
N VAL A 61 13.49 -3.24 -9.61
CA VAL A 61 12.35 -4.11 -9.32
C VAL A 61 11.25 -3.82 -10.34
N THR A 62 10.72 -4.88 -10.93
CA THR A 62 9.56 -4.82 -11.83
C THR A 62 8.39 -5.60 -11.25
N ALA A 63 7.18 -5.21 -11.62
CA ALA A 63 5.95 -5.85 -11.23
C ALA A 63 5.19 -6.27 -12.49
N HIS A 64 4.83 -7.55 -12.57
CA HIS A 64 3.95 -8.04 -13.62
C HIS A 64 2.48 -7.75 -13.24
N ASN A 65 1.80 -6.94 -14.04
CA ASN A 65 0.39 -6.62 -13.86
C ASN A 65 -0.47 -7.83 -14.24
N LEU A 66 -1.09 -8.47 -13.24
CA LEU A 66 -1.88 -9.69 -13.45
C LEU A 66 -3.16 -9.47 -14.28
N PHE A 67 -3.61 -8.23 -14.44
CA PHE A 67 -4.78 -7.92 -15.27
C PHE A 67 -4.40 -7.68 -16.74
N THR A 68 -3.40 -6.83 -16.99
CA THR A 68 -2.99 -6.42 -18.35
C THR A 68 -1.89 -7.28 -18.96
N GLY A 69 -1.13 -8.01 -18.14
CA GLY A 69 0.07 -8.74 -18.55
C GLY A 69 1.31 -7.87 -18.75
N GLN A 70 1.24 -6.56 -18.46
CA GLN A 70 2.36 -5.65 -18.66
C GLN A 70 3.36 -5.74 -17.50
N GLU A 71 4.65 -5.67 -17.83
CA GLU A 71 5.70 -5.44 -16.84
C GLU A 71 5.81 -3.94 -16.55
N LEU A 72 5.68 -3.59 -15.28
CA LEU A 72 5.74 -2.21 -14.80
C LEU A 72 6.98 -2.03 -13.92
N PRO A 73 7.86 -1.05 -14.22
CA PRO A 73 8.94 -0.71 -13.31
C PRO A 73 8.38 -0.17 -11.99
N LEU A 74 9.03 -0.52 -10.89
CA LEU A 74 8.72 0.03 -9.58
C LEU A 74 9.52 1.31 -9.33
N VAL A 75 8.83 2.33 -8.87
CA VAL A 75 9.37 3.64 -8.49
C VAL A 75 9.13 3.84 -7.00
N ILE A 76 10.14 4.36 -6.29
CA ILE A 76 9.96 4.88 -4.94
C ILE A 76 9.69 6.38 -5.08
N SER A 77 8.54 6.84 -4.61
CA SER A 77 8.16 8.25 -4.75
C SER A 77 8.93 9.15 -3.79
N SER A 78 9.15 10.39 -4.22
CA SER A 78 9.55 11.52 -3.37
C SER A 78 8.54 11.86 -2.27
N LYS A 79 7.26 11.48 -2.46
CA LYS A 79 6.17 11.75 -1.52
C LYS A 79 6.21 10.80 -0.32
N GLN A 80 5.87 11.30 0.86
CA GLN A 80 5.76 10.50 2.08
C GLN A 80 4.43 9.73 2.17
N GLU A 81 3.39 10.24 1.53
CA GLU A 81 2.06 9.63 1.42
C GLU A 81 1.43 10.01 0.08
N PHE A 82 0.57 9.15 -0.45
CA PHE A 82 -0.32 9.50 -1.54
C PHE A 82 -1.69 9.94 -1.01
N GLU A 83 -2.46 10.61 -1.87
CA GLU A 83 -3.82 11.03 -1.53
C GLU A 83 -4.67 9.82 -1.08
N GLY A 84 -5.46 10.00 -0.02
CA GLY A 84 -6.29 8.93 0.52
C GLY A 84 -5.54 7.94 1.43
N HIS A 85 -4.38 8.33 1.97
CA HIS A 85 -3.54 7.48 2.86
C HIS A 85 -3.06 6.21 2.15
N LEU A 86 -2.86 6.32 0.84
CA LEU A 86 -2.36 5.23 0.03
C LEU A 86 -0.83 5.19 0.11
N ASP A 87 -0.29 3.99 0.06
CA ASP A 87 1.15 3.72 0.07
C ASP A 87 1.66 3.17 -1.26
N THR A 88 0.74 2.72 -2.13
CA THR A 88 1.01 2.18 -3.47
C THR A 88 0.00 2.68 -4.49
N VAL A 89 0.47 3.24 -5.61
CA VAL A 89 -0.37 3.70 -6.73
C VAL A 89 0.17 3.22 -8.07
N ILE A 90 -0.72 2.99 -9.03
CA ILE A 90 -0.39 2.70 -10.42
C ILE A 90 -0.32 4.02 -11.17
N GLY A 91 0.84 4.37 -11.71
CA GLY A 91 1.04 5.60 -12.46
C GLY A 91 0.54 5.45 -13.90
N ILE A 92 -0.47 6.23 -14.27
CA ILE A 92 -1.09 6.19 -15.61
C ILE A 92 -1.03 7.60 -16.22
N PRO A 93 0.02 7.93 -17.00
CA PRO A 93 0.27 9.26 -17.54
C PRO A 93 -0.90 9.89 -18.31
N ASP A 94 -1.67 9.09 -19.06
CA ASP A 94 -2.82 9.59 -19.83
C ASP A 94 -3.98 10.05 -18.94
N SER A 95 -4.06 9.54 -17.70
CA SER A 95 -5.15 9.86 -16.77
C SER A 95 -4.82 11.01 -15.82
N ARG A 96 -3.52 11.29 -15.62
CA ARG A 96 -3.05 12.21 -14.58
C ARG A 96 -1.74 12.90 -14.97
N VAL A 97 -1.71 14.23 -14.86
CA VAL A 97 -0.57 15.06 -15.28
C VAL A 97 0.66 14.81 -14.42
N GLU A 98 0.48 14.60 -13.12
CA GLU A 98 1.57 14.26 -12.19
C GLU A 98 2.25 12.95 -12.60
N ASP A 99 1.47 11.95 -13.01
CA ASP A 99 2.02 10.67 -13.44
C ASP A 99 2.82 10.82 -14.74
N ALA A 100 2.32 11.65 -15.66
CA ALA A 100 3.06 12.01 -16.87
C ALA A 100 4.35 12.77 -16.57
N SER A 101 4.38 13.61 -15.54
CA SER A 101 5.58 14.33 -15.11
C SER A 101 6.64 13.36 -14.57
N VAL A 102 6.23 12.44 -13.69
CA VAL A 102 7.14 11.43 -13.11
C VAL A 102 7.66 10.49 -14.21
N ALA A 103 6.78 9.97 -15.07
CA ALA A 103 7.18 9.10 -16.17
C ALA A 103 8.22 9.78 -17.09
N ARG A 104 7.99 11.04 -17.48
CA ARG A 104 8.95 11.80 -18.29
C ARG A 104 10.27 12.06 -17.57
N ALA A 105 10.23 12.46 -16.30
CA ALA A 105 11.42 12.73 -15.51
C ALA A 105 12.31 11.49 -15.34
N LEU A 106 11.71 10.31 -15.28
CA LEU A 106 12.40 9.03 -15.17
C LEU A 106 12.67 8.35 -16.52
N GLY A 107 12.30 8.98 -17.64
CA GLY A 107 12.50 8.43 -18.99
C GLY A 107 11.65 7.19 -19.30
N LEU A 108 10.53 7.01 -18.61
CA LEU A 108 9.63 5.87 -18.78
C LEU A 108 8.73 6.05 -19.99
N SER A 109 8.58 4.97 -20.76
CA SER A 109 7.66 4.91 -21.90
C SER A 109 6.32 4.34 -21.49
N TRP A 110 5.24 4.80 -22.12
CA TRP A 110 3.90 4.23 -21.95
C TRP A 110 3.15 4.26 -23.27
N SER A 111 2.11 3.43 -23.37
CA SER A 111 1.21 3.43 -24.52
C SER A 111 0.03 4.37 -24.26
N PRO A 112 -0.28 5.32 -25.17
CA PRO A 112 -1.48 6.13 -25.05
C PRO A 112 -2.72 5.24 -25.10
N VAL A 113 -3.65 5.47 -24.18
CA VAL A 113 -4.91 4.71 -24.04
C VAL A 113 -6.15 5.59 -24.08
N LEU A 114 -6.02 6.91 -23.98
CA LEU A 114 -7.15 7.83 -24.09
C LEU A 114 -7.04 8.67 -25.36
N LYS A 115 -8.09 8.65 -26.17
CA LYS A 115 -8.26 9.54 -27.32
C LYS A 115 -9.36 10.54 -27.04
N SER A 116 -9.05 11.84 -27.09
CA SER A 116 -10.04 12.91 -26.97
C SER A 116 -10.95 12.94 -28.21
N GLN A 117 -12.24 13.22 -27.97
CA GLN A 117 -13.26 13.41 -28.98
C GLN A 117 -13.62 14.90 -29.14
N GLU A 118 -14.30 15.25 -30.24
CA GLU A 118 -14.70 16.64 -30.54
C GLU A 118 -15.68 17.22 -29.51
N ASP A 119 -16.47 16.37 -28.87
CA ASP A 119 -17.44 16.73 -27.82
C ASP A 119 -16.80 16.87 -26.42
N GLY A 120 -15.49 16.71 -26.30
CA GLY A 120 -14.76 16.72 -25.03
C GLY A 120 -14.76 15.38 -24.29
N GLY A 121 -15.42 14.35 -24.84
CA GLY A 121 -15.36 12.99 -24.35
C GLY A 121 -14.01 12.31 -24.61
N HIS A 122 -13.84 11.12 -24.04
CA HIS A 122 -12.67 10.28 -24.28
C HIS A 122 -13.09 8.85 -24.61
N THR A 123 -12.42 8.26 -25.59
CA THR A 123 -12.59 6.86 -25.98
C THR A 123 -11.31 6.09 -25.73
N LEU A 124 -11.44 4.85 -25.30
CA LEU A 124 -10.30 3.98 -25.05
C LEU A 124 -9.68 3.52 -26.37
N ILE A 125 -8.36 3.61 -26.45
CA ILE A 125 -7.53 3.06 -27.51
C ILE A 125 -6.47 2.15 -26.89
N ASN A 126 -5.87 1.24 -27.68
CA ASN A 126 -4.78 0.35 -27.23
C ASN A 126 -5.07 -0.41 -25.91
N SER A 127 -6.34 -0.70 -25.63
CA SER A 127 -6.81 -1.24 -24.34
C SER A 127 -7.41 -2.64 -24.51
N ALA A 128 -6.77 -3.47 -25.34
CA ALA A 128 -7.23 -4.81 -25.70
C ALA A 128 -8.72 -4.80 -26.14
N GLU A 129 -9.54 -5.69 -25.55
CA GLU A 129 -10.98 -5.82 -25.81
C GLU A 129 -11.84 -4.61 -25.38
N PHE A 130 -11.28 -3.69 -24.59
CA PHE A 130 -11.97 -2.47 -24.15
C PHE A 130 -11.77 -1.29 -25.10
N THR A 131 -10.99 -1.49 -26.18
CA THR A 131 -10.78 -0.48 -27.22
C THR A 131 -12.12 -0.09 -27.88
N GLY A 132 -12.38 1.20 -28.00
CA GLY A 132 -13.61 1.76 -28.58
C GLY A 132 -14.69 2.08 -27.56
N LEU A 133 -14.57 1.64 -26.30
CA LEU A 133 -15.50 1.99 -25.24
C LEU A 133 -15.33 3.45 -24.76
N SER A 134 -16.40 4.02 -24.23
CA SER A 134 -16.33 5.25 -23.44
C SER A 134 -15.58 4.99 -22.12
N ARG A 135 -15.10 6.05 -21.44
CA ARG A 135 -14.44 5.88 -20.13
C ARG A 135 -15.36 5.24 -19.08
N GLU A 136 -16.64 5.61 -19.08
CA GLU A 136 -17.62 5.10 -18.12
C GLU A 136 -17.88 3.61 -18.36
N ASP A 137 -18.18 3.21 -19.60
CA ASP A 137 -18.41 1.80 -19.94
C ASP A 137 -17.16 0.95 -19.70
N ALA A 138 -15.97 1.50 -20.00
CA ALA A 138 -14.70 0.84 -19.78
C ALA A 138 -14.38 0.68 -18.29
N PHE A 139 -14.73 1.65 -17.44
CA PHE A 139 -14.55 1.56 -15.99
C PHE A 139 -15.31 0.36 -15.43
N ASP A 140 -16.59 0.24 -15.76
CA ASP A 140 -17.43 -0.85 -15.27
C ASP A 140 -16.95 -2.21 -15.82
N SER A 141 -16.66 -2.26 -17.13
CA SER A 141 -16.21 -3.49 -17.80
C SER A 141 -14.87 -3.99 -17.27
N ILE A 142 -13.88 -3.10 -17.10
CA ILE A 142 -12.55 -3.46 -16.59
C ILE A 142 -12.63 -3.90 -15.14
N THR A 143 -13.33 -3.15 -14.29
CA THR A 143 -13.43 -3.50 -12.87
C THR A 143 -14.20 -4.81 -12.68
N GLN A 144 -15.25 -5.06 -13.45
CA GLN A 144 -15.96 -6.34 -13.45
C GLN A 144 -15.04 -7.47 -13.87
N LYS A 145 -14.32 -7.32 -14.99
CA LYS A 145 -13.43 -8.37 -15.49
C LYS A 145 -12.27 -8.66 -14.54
N ALA A 146 -11.72 -7.64 -13.88
CA ALA A 146 -10.69 -7.80 -12.86
C ALA A 146 -11.20 -8.60 -11.65
N ARG A 147 -12.47 -8.39 -11.23
CA ARG A 147 -13.11 -9.17 -10.16
C ARG A 147 -13.35 -10.62 -10.57
N GLU A 148 -13.85 -10.85 -11.78
CA GLU A 148 -14.07 -12.21 -12.33
C GLU A 148 -12.76 -13.01 -12.40
N ARG A 149 -11.66 -12.35 -12.77
CA ARG A 149 -10.31 -12.93 -12.78
C ARG A 149 -9.65 -13.02 -11.39
N LYS A 150 -10.28 -12.46 -10.34
CA LYS A 150 -9.75 -12.40 -8.97
C LYS A 150 -8.39 -11.70 -8.86
N VAL A 151 -8.16 -10.67 -9.67
CA VAL A 151 -6.91 -9.88 -9.70
C VAL A 151 -7.10 -8.43 -9.26
N GLY A 152 -8.30 -8.05 -8.82
CA GLY A 152 -8.60 -6.71 -8.30
C GLY A 152 -9.99 -6.22 -8.70
N GLY A 153 -10.11 -4.91 -8.97
CA GLY A 153 -11.37 -4.28 -9.38
C GLY A 153 -12.35 -4.00 -8.23
N HIS A 154 -11.87 -3.96 -6.99
CA HIS A 154 -12.69 -3.62 -5.82
C HIS A 154 -12.67 -2.11 -5.58
N LEU A 155 -13.85 -1.53 -5.34
CA LEU A 155 -13.97 -0.13 -4.96
C LEU A 155 -13.46 0.06 -3.53
N THR A 156 -12.71 1.13 -3.29
CA THR A 156 -12.21 1.51 -1.98
C THR A 156 -12.79 2.85 -1.54
N SER A 157 -12.84 3.08 -0.22
CA SER A 157 -13.30 4.35 0.37
C SER A 157 -12.15 4.99 1.13
N THR A 158 -11.89 6.27 0.87
CA THR A 158 -10.88 7.06 1.60
C THR A 158 -11.40 7.63 2.92
N LYS A 159 -12.71 7.52 3.17
CA LYS A 159 -13.37 8.11 4.35
C LYS A 159 -13.28 7.20 5.57
N LEU A 160 -13.34 5.89 5.37
CA LEU A 160 -13.27 4.92 6.44
C LEU A 160 -11.79 4.67 6.78
N ARG A 161 -11.46 4.80 8.06
CA ARG A 161 -10.13 4.48 8.59
C ARG A 161 -10.29 3.39 9.63
N ASP A 162 -9.21 2.65 9.84
CA ASP A 162 -9.16 1.69 10.93
C ASP A 162 -9.44 2.39 12.26
N TRP A 163 -10.18 1.69 13.11
CA TRP A 163 -10.51 2.22 14.41
C TRP A 163 -9.28 2.12 15.31
N LEU A 164 -8.62 3.26 15.51
CA LEU A 164 -7.56 3.38 16.50
C LEU A 164 -8.21 3.22 17.88
N ILE A 165 -8.10 2.03 18.47
CA ILE A 165 -8.64 1.69 19.80
C ILE A 165 -7.62 1.84 20.93
N SER A 166 -6.33 1.76 20.63
CA SER A 166 -5.26 1.87 21.63
C SER A 166 -5.16 3.29 22.20
N ARG A 167 -4.93 3.41 23.51
CA ARG A 167 -4.84 4.72 24.19
C ARG A 167 -3.69 4.69 25.19
N GLN A 168 -2.92 5.79 25.23
CA GLN A 168 -1.87 6.01 26.22
C GLN A 168 -2.50 6.56 27.51
N ARG A 169 -3.43 5.81 28.10
CA ARG A 169 -4.18 6.18 29.30
C ARG A 169 -4.20 5.01 30.26
N TYR A 170 -4.12 5.31 31.55
CA TYR A 170 -4.24 4.30 32.59
C TYR A 170 -5.66 3.72 32.68
N TRP A 171 -6.68 4.60 32.72
CA TRP A 171 -8.07 4.16 32.93
C TRP A 171 -8.70 3.64 31.63
N GLY A 172 -8.50 2.35 31.37
CA GLY A 172 -9.07 1.62 30.24
C GLY A 172 -8.83 0.12 30.37
N THR A 173 -9.41 -0.66 29.47
CA THR A 173 -9.20 -2.11 29.42
C THR A 173 -7.81 -2.43 28.88
N PRO A 174 -6.96 -3.18 29.60
CA PRO A 174 -5.69 -3.67 29.06
C PRO A 174 -5.88 -4.45 27.76
N ILE A 175 -5.04 -4.18 26.76
CA ILE A 175 -5.04 -4.91 25.49
C ILE A 175 -4.35 -6.26 25.73
N PRO A 176 -5.01 -7.41 25.48
CA PRO A 176 -4.50 -8.74 25.82
C PRO A 176 -3.45 -9.24 24.81
N MET A 177 -2.35 -8.49 24.68
CA MET A 177 -1.22 -8.80 23.81
C MET A 177 0.08 -8.75 24.61
N VAL A 178 0.93 -9.77 24.42
CA VAL A 178 2.29 -9.88 24.93
C VAL A 178 3.28 -9.61 23.80
N HIS A 179 4.29 -8.79 24.04
CA HIS A 179 5.37 -8.55 23.08
C HIS A 179 6.59 -9.40 23.42
N CYS A 180 6.83 -10.45 22.64
CA CYS A 180 8.01 -11.32 22.77
C CYS A 180 9.13 -10.86 21.82
N GLY A 181 10.37 -10.78 22.31
CA GLY A 181 11.53 -10.41 21.49
C GLY A 181 11.85 -11.40 20.36
N PHE A 182 11.40 -12.65 20.46
CA PHE A 182 11.61 -13.69 19.44
C PHE A 182 10.37 -13.94 18.59
N CYS A 183 9.19 -14.05 19.22
CA CYS A 183 7.93 -14.40 18.54
C CYS A 183 7.16 -13.17 18.00
N GLY A 184 7.53 -11.95 18.40
CA GLY A 184 6.77 -10.74 18.13
C GLY A 184 5.51 -10.63 19.02
N PRO A 185 4.44 -9.94 18.56
CA PRO A 185 3.20 -9.82 19.31
C PRO A 185 2.43 -11.16 19.35
N VAL A 186 2.04 -11.60 20.55
CA VAL A 186 1.30 -12.83 20.80
C VAL A 186 0.08 -12.52 21.66
N ALA A 187 -1.08 -13.05 21.31
CA ALA A 187 -2.29 -12.88 22.11
C ALA A 187 -2.20 -13.64 23.44
N VAL A 188 -2.75 -13.06 24.50
CA VAL A 188 -2.94 -13.76 25.77
C VAL A 188 -3.98 -14.89 25.57
N PRO A 189 -3.74 -16.11 26.09
CA PRO A 189 -4.72 -17.21 26.01
C PRO A 189 -6.07 -16.86 26.65
N GLU A 190 -7.15 -17.40 26.10
CA GLU A 190 -8.52 -17.10 26.55
C GLU A 190 -8.72 -17.44 28.04
N GLU A 191 -8.13 -18.53 28.50
CA GLU A 191 -8.15 -18.98 29.89
C GLU A 191 -7.40 -18.08 30.87
N GLN A 192 -6.56 -17.17 30.38
CA GLN A 192 -5.83 -16.17 31.19
C GLN A 192 -6.54 -14.81 31.21
N LEU A 193 -7.69 -14.68 30.55
CA LEU A 193 -8.51 -13.47 30.60
C LEU A 193 -9.36 -13.44 31.88
N PRO A 194 -9.64 -12.24 32.44
CA PRO A 194 -9.23 -10.93 31.95
C PRO A 194 -7.81 -10.54 32.37
N VAL A 195 -7.10 -9.83 31.49
CA VAL A 195 -5.90 -9.08 31.90
C VAL A 195 -6.34 -7.90 32.76
N THR A 196 -6.08 -8.00 34.06
CA THR A 196 -6.55 -7.00 35.03
C THR A 196 -5.65 -5.76 35.03
N LEU A 197 -6.24 -4.57 35.14
CA LEU A 197 -5.50 -3.31 35.24
C LEU A 197 -4.76 -3.24 36.58
N PRO A 198 -3.43 -3.00 36.60
CA PRO A 198 -2.66 -2.98 37.85
C PRO A 198 -2.96 -1.70 38.62
N LYS A 199 -2.79 -1.72 39.95
CA LYS A 199 -2.88 -0.51 40.77
C LYS A 199 -1.55 0.24 40.71
N LEU A 200 -1.59 1.49 40.25
CA LEU A 200 -0.42 2.37 40.27
C LEU A 200 -0.42 3.31 41.48
N PRO A 201 0.75 3.57 42.11
CA PRO A 201 0.85 4.43 43.29
C PRO A 201 0.67 5.92 42.96
N SER A 202 1.00 6.36 41.73
CA SER A 202 0.81 7.74 41.28
C SER A 202 0.62 7.80 39.75
N LEU A 203 -0.15 8.79 39.30
CA LEU A 203 -0.37 9.07 37.88
C LEU A 203 0.17 10.47 37.57
N THR A 204 1.17 10.55 36.70
CA THR A 204 1.85 11.80 36.34
C THR A 204 1.03 12.68 35.39
N GLY A 205 0.08 12.09 34.66
CA GLY A 205 -0.82 12.79 33.73
C GLY A 205 -0.15 13.34 32.46
N LYS A 206 1.15 13.06 32.25
CA LYS A 206 1.93 13.54 31.10
C LYS A 206 2.83 12.41 30.57
N GLY A 207 2.99 12.34 29.25
CA GLY A 207 3.92 11.40 28.59
C GLY A 207 3.26 10.11 28.12
N ALA A 208 4.04 9.05 28.08
CA ALA A 208 3.64 7.70 27.65
C ALA A 208 2.62 7.06 28.61
N SER A 209 2.20 5.83 28.29
CA SER A 209 1.22 5.12 29.11
C SER A 209 1.72 5.00 30.56
N PRO A 210 0.91 5.35 31.58
CA PRO A 210 1.33 5.18 32.98
C PRO A 210 1.70 3.74 33.34
N LEU A 211 1.17 2.76 32.60
CA LEU A 211 1.45 1.34 32.75
C LEU A 211 2.90 0.96 32.40
N GLU A 212 3.64 1.82 31.69
CA GLU A 212 5.06 1.58 31.38
C GLU A 212 5.93 1.45 32.64
N HIS A 213 5.50 2.06 33.75
CA HIS A 213 6.22 2.00 35.02
C HIS A 213 5.73 0.85 35.93
N ALA A 214 4.85 0.00 35.43
CA ALA A 214 4.31 -1.15 36.15
C ALA A 214 5.16 -2.40 35.86
N ASP A 215 6.45 -2.38 36.24
CA ASP A 215 7.43 -3.41 35.86
C ASP A 215 6.94 -4.84 36.10
N ASP A 216 6.33 -5.10 37.26
CA ASP A 216 5.79 -6.41 37.64
C ASP A 216 4.59 -6.84 36.78
N TRP A 217 3.85 -5.88 36.21
CA TRP A 217 2.67 -6.16 35.40
C TRP A 217 2.99 -6.30 33.91
N ILE A 218 3.94 -5.51 33.39
CA ILE A 218 4.38 -5.62 31.99
C ILE A 218 5.30 -6.83 31.76
N SER A 219 6.00 -7.29 32.80
CA SER A 219 6.89 -8.44 32.74
C SER A 219 6.09 -9.74 32.83
N CYS A 220 6.05 -10.50 31.74
CA CYS A 220 5.35 -11.78 31.69
C CYS A 220 6.10 -12.78 30.79
N THR A 221 5.72 -14.06 30.89
CA THR A 221 6.24 -15.11 30.01
C THR A 221 5.50 -15.09 28.66
N CYS A 222 6.22 -15.45 27.59
CA CYS A 222 5.57 -15.68 26.29
C CYS A 222 4.62 -16.88 26.42
N PRO A 223 3.35 -16.75 26.01
CA PRO A 223 2.40 -17.88 26.06
C PRO A 223 2.62 -18.89 24.91
N ARG A 224 3.53 -18.59 23.99
CA ARG A 224 3.97 -19.45 22.89
C ARG A 224 5.31 -20.11 23.19
#